data_AF-A0A661ZWY0-F1
#
_entry.id   AF-A0A661ZWY0-F1
#
_cell.length_a   1.000
_cell.length_b   1.000
_cell.length_c   1.000
_cell.angle_alpha   90.00
_cell.angle_beta   90.00
_cell.angle_gamma   90.00
#
_symmetry.space_group_name_H-M   'P 1'
#
loop_
_entity.id
_entity.type
_entity.pdbx_description
1 polymer ?
#
loop_
_entity_poly.entity_id
_entity_poly.type
_entity_poly.pdbx_seq_one_letter_code
_entity_poly.pdbx_strand_id
1 'polypeptide(L)'
;MSDETATLESAPAEKSMQDISDDIESRLFDSGAEPTEGDDDVVAEGDENLPEGNDTDSDDDEGSEDLDNIAEDEDLTLADYLGIDEEKLVQDDDGNWLYNSTIDGEEKPVSIKELAKSFQLQGHVNNKSIALETERKEFQEQRAKVAEELKERVSGIDAMSKFIEQEIVSDYQSIDWDRLRQESPSEWAALRQEYSERAQKIQKVKALGDQEKQRISEEFKANQAQSMNAHLAAESEKMIMANPTWVDEGVLVKDMGVLKDFVKAEYGFTDEDTKLVTDHRLIGLIQDAHKFRAGTKAAEGKKNVVVPKFQKSNATKVKANQLAKARKVKAKRAAVKATGSTQDVANLLIDRM
;
A
#
# COMPACT_ATOMS: atom_id res chain seq x y z
N MET A 1 27.19 -29.27 -18.56
CA MET A 1 28.65 -29.25 -18.35
C MET A 1 29.08 -27.81 -18.65
N SER A 2 29.35 -26.96 -17.69
CA SER A 2 29.77 -27.20 -16.31
C SER A 2 29.40 -26.02 -15.42
N ASP A 3 29.16 -26.33 -14.15
CA ASP A 3 28.95 -25.43 -13.01
C ASP A 3 30.00 -24.32 -12.90
N GLU A 4 29.53 -23.13 -12.57
CA GLU A 4 30.36 -22.09 -11.95
C GLU A 4 29.66 -21.65 -10.66
N THR A 5 29.98 -22.37 -9.60
CA THR A 5 29.56 -22.11 -8.23
C THR A 5 30.38 -20.95 -7.68
N ALA A 6 29.76 -19.77 -7.60
CA ALA A 6 30.31 -18.64 -6.86
C ALA A 6 30.23 -18.94 -5.35
N THR A 7 31.40 -19.11 -4.75
CA THR A 7 31.63 -19.26 -3.31
C THR A 7 31.22 -17.98 -2.58
N LEU A 8 30.15 -18.07 -1.78
CA LEU A 8 29.76 -17.05 -0.81
C LEU A 8 30.70 -17.16 0.41
N GLU A 9 31.56 -16.17 0.53
CA GLU A 9 32.45 -15.95 1.67
C GLU A 9 31.64 -15.51 2.89
N SER A 10 31.89 -16.21 4.00
CA SER A 10 31.24 -16.11 5.31
C SER A 10 31.27 -14.70 5.91
N ALA A 11 30.09 -14.16 6.25
CA ALA A 11 29.95 -12.97 7.10
C ALA A 11 30.10 -13.36 8.59
N PRO A 12 30.77 -12.54 9.42
CA PRO A 12 31.00 -12.86 10.82
C PRO A 12 29.69 -12.80 11.61
N ALA A 13 29.46 -13.82 12.45
CA ALA A 13 28.29 -13.93 13.33
C ALA A 13 28.12 -12.68 14.21
N GLU A 14 27.01 -11.95 14.00
CA GLU A 14 26.53 -10.90 14.88
C GLU A 14 26.15 -11.54 16.22
N LYS A 15 26.76 -11.08 17.32
CA LYS A 15 26.37 -11.52 18.67
C LYS A 15 24.90 -11.16 18.90
N SER A 16 24.13 -12.10 19.40
CA SER A 16 22.71 -11.91 19.63
C SER A 16 22.50 -10.84 20.71
N MET A 17 21.38 -10.10 20.68
CA MET A 17 21.06 -9.12 21.73
C MET A 17 20.85 -9.77 23.12
N GLN A 18 20.59 -11.08 23.17
CA GLN A 18 20.60 -11.86 24.41
C GLN A 18 22.03 -11.97 24.97
N ASP A 19 23.04 -12.19 24.12
CA ASP A 19 24.44 -12.25 24.52
C ASP A 19 24.93 -10.93 25.18
N ILE A 20 24.35 -9.79 24.79
CA ILE A 20 24.68 -8.48 25.36
C ILE A 20 24.00 -8.28 26.72
N SER A 21 22.75 -8.73 26.87
CA SER A 21 22.02 -8.70 28.14
C SER A 21 22.73 -9.55 29.19
N ASP A 22 23.13 -10.76 28.80
CA ASP A 22 23.82 -11.71 29.66
C ASP A 22 25.25 -11.24 29.99
N ASP A 23 25.93 -10.53 29.08
CA ASP A 23 27.23 -9.87 29.34
C ASP A 23 27.11 -8.69 30.32
N ILE A 24 25.95 -8.00 30.36
CA ILE A 24 25.70 -6.92 31.32
C ILE A 24 25.37 -7.49 32.71
N GLU A 25 24.53 -8.54 32.76
CA GLU A 25 24.17 -9.21 34.01
C GLU A 25 25.37 -9.93 34.65
N SER A 26 26.14 -10.68 33.87
CA SER A 26 27.35 -11.35 34.36
C SER A 26 28.39 -10.38 34.91
N ARG A 27 28.57 -9.20 34.29
CA ARG A 27 29.49 -8.16 34.80
C ARG A 27 28.99 -7.43 36.04
N LEU A 28 27.68 -7.48 36.31
CA LEU A 28 27.06 -6.88 37.48
C LEU A 28 27.05 -7.83 38.68
N PHE A 29 26.98 -9.14 38.45
CA PHE A 29 26.73 -10.13 39.50
C PHE A 29 27.81 -11.19 39.73
N ASP A 30 28.82 -11.33 38.86
CA ASP A 30 29.90 -12.31 39.10
C ASP A 30 30.96 -11.76 40.08
N SER A 31 30.77 -12.10 41.36
CA SER A 31 31.82 -12.24 42.35
C SER A 31 31.86 -13.68 42.89
N GLY A 32 32.28 -14.62 42.05
CA GLY A 32 33.01 -15.82 42.46
C GLY A 32 32.18 -17.06 42.83
N ALA A 33 32.10 -18.01 41.91
CA ALA A 33 32.19 -19.45 42.17
C ALA A 33 32.42 -20.24 40.86
N GLU A 34 33.41 -21.15 40.89
CA GLU A 34 33.80 -22.09 39.82
C GLU A 34 32.80 -23.26 39.61
N PRO A 35 32.93 -24.05 38.52
CA PRO A 35 31.83 -24.67 37.79
C PRO A 35 31.51 -26.10 38.23
N THR A 36 30.29 -26.57 37.92
CA THR A 36 29.91 -27.99 38.01
C THR A 36 29.45 -28.52 36.66
N GLU A 37 30.12 -29.59 36.23
CA GLU A 37 29.85 -30.46 35.09
C GLU A 37 28.56 -31.31 35.24
N GLY A 38 28.05 -31.81 34.10
CA GLY A 38 27.04 -32.88 33.95
C GLY A 38 25.72 -32.38 33.37
N ASP A 39 25.11 -32.93 32.31
CA ASP A 39 25.29 -34.22 31.65
C ASP A 39 24.64 -34.15 30.24
N ASP A 40 25.21 -34.85 29.27
CA ASP A 40 24.76 -35.01 27.89
C ASP A 40 23.97 -36.33 27.81
N ASP A 41 22.70 -36.30 27.39
CA ASP A 41 22.07 -37.48 26.77
C ASP A 41 20.96 -37.02 25.80
N VAL A 42 21.31 -36.99 24.51
CA VAL A 42 20.39 -36.78 23.39
C VAL A 42 20.27 -38.11 22.65
N VAL A 43 19.15 -38.79 22.87
CA VAL A 43 18.71 -39.94 22.06
C VAL A 43 17.26 -39.73 21.66
N ALA A 44 17.01 -39.63 20.35
CA ALA A 44 15.80 -40.04 19.61
C ALA A 44 15.90 -39.38 18.21
N GLU A 45 16.46 -40.05 17.20
CA GLU A 45 15.77 -41.03 16.32
C GLU A 45 14.46 -40.47 15.75
N GLY A 46 14.42 -40.34 14.42
CA GLY A 46 13.29 -39.84 13.67
C GLY A 46 12.10 -40.78 13.66
N ASP A 47 10.95 -40.22 13.31
CA ASP A 47 9.83 -41.02 12.80
C ASP A 47 8.99 -40.16 11.86
N GLU A 48 8.95 -40.58 10.60
CA GLU A 48 7.88 -40.30 9.66
C GLU A 48 6.64 -41.03 10.17
N ASN A 49 5.52 -40.32 10.39
CA ASN A 49 4.26 -41.05 10.46
C ASN A 49 3.08 -40.24 9.90
N LEU A 50 2.61 -40.71 8.74
CA LEU A 50 1.28 -40.46 8.21
C LEU A 50 0.25 -41.04 9.20
N PRO A 51 -0.88 -40.38 9.48
CA PRO A 51 -1.95 -41.04 10.19
C PRO A 51 -2.60 -42.10 9.29
N GLU A 52 -2.30 -43.37 9.57
CA GLU A 52 -3.11 -44.53 9.20
C GLU A 52 -4.51 -44.38 9.79
N GLY A 53 -5.51 -44.53 8.93
CA GLY A 53 -6.92 -44.56 9.30
C GLY A 53 -7.22 -45.84 10.09
N ASN A 54 -7.70 -45.63 11.30
CA ASN A 54 -8.16 -46.67 12.21
C ASN A 54 -9.41 -47.37 11.64
N ASP A 55 -9.25 -48.64 11.27
CA ASP A 55 -10.32 -49.62 11.12
C ASP A 55 -11.01 -49.81 12.48
N THR A 56 -12.23 -49.30 12.61
CA THR A 56 -13.17 -49.79 13.60
C THR A 56 -14.25 -50.56 12.86
N ASP A 57 -14.07 -51.88 12.94
CA ASP A 57 -15.06 -52.92 12.75
C ASP A 57 -16.33 -52.62 13.58
N SER A 58 -17.46 -52.51 12.90
CA SER A 58 -18.78 -52.50 13.52
C SER A 58 -19.71 -53.26 12.59
N ASP A 59 -19.70 -54.58 12.75
CA ASP A 59 -20.79 -55.48 12.39
C ASP A 59 -22.10 -54.97 13.02
N ASP A 60 -23.00 -54.47 12.17
CA ASP A 60 -24.45 -54.50 12.42
C ASP A 60 -25.16 -54.59 11.06
N ASP A 61 -25.03 -55.76 10.42
CA ASP A 61 -25.77 -56.14 9.21
C ASP A 61 -27.05 -56.87 9.61
N GLU A 62 -28.04 -56.10 10.08
CA GLU A 62 -29.45 -56.48 10.06
C GLU A 62 -30.20 -55.54 9.10
N GLY A 63 -30.27 -55.92 7.83
CA GLY A 63 -31.02 -55.16 6.82
C GLY A 63 -31.05 -55.77 5.43
N SER A 64 -30.92 -57.09 5.31
CA SER A 64 -30.98 -57.79 4.02
C SER A 64 -32.43 -58.09 3.58
N GLU A 65 -33.32 -57.11 3.54
CA GLU A 65 -34.64 -57.23 2.88
C GLU A 65 -35.11 -55.84 2.41
N ASP A 66 -34.54 -55.33 1.30
CA ASP A 66 -35.22 -54.44 0.32
C ASP A 66 -34.21 -53.86 -0.71
N LEU A 67 -33.56 -54.72 -1.50
CA LEU A 67 -32.76 -54.30 -2.67
C LEU A 67 -33.31 -54.82 -4.01
N ASP A 68 -34.54 -55.32 -4.02
CA ASP A 68 -35.21 -55.82 -5.23
C ASP A 68 -36.45 -55.00 -5.63
N ASN A 69 -36.58 -53.74 -5.17
CA ASN A 69 -37.72 -52.89 -5.55
C ASN A 69 -37.44 -51.39 -5.69
N ILE A 70 -36.35 -51.02 -6.38
CA ILE A 70 -36.21 -49.68 -6.99
C ILE A 70 -35.84 -49.89 -8.46
N ALA A 71 -36.79 -50.44 -9.22
CA ALA A 71 -36.75 -50.46 -10.67
C ALA A 71 -38.17 -50.26 -11.18
N GLU A 72 -38.75 -49.10 -10.89
CA GLU A 72 -39.87 -48.53 -11.64
C GLU A 72 -39.59 -47.04 -11.85
N ASP A 73 -38.95 -46.75 -12.99
CA ASP A 73 -39.20 -45.61 -13.89
C ASP A 73 -39.56 -44.25 -13.25
N GLU A 74 -38.58 -43.61 -12.63
CA GLU A 74 -38.44 -42.16 -12.79
C GLU A 74 -37.26 -41.93 -13.73
N ASP A 75 -37.52 -41.32 -14.90
CA ASP A 75 -36.50 -40.81 -15.82
C ASP A 75 -35.70 -39.69 -15.12
N LEU A 76 -34.90 -40.06 -14.11
CA LEU A 76 -34.02 -39.15 -13.39
C LEU A 76 -32.92 -38.74 -14.36
N THR A 77 -33.03 -37.51 -14.86
CA THR A 77 -32.03 -36.93 -15.74
C THR A 77 -30.74 -36.70 -14.94
N LEU A 78 -29.59 -36.67 -15.62
CA LEU A 78 -28.32 -36.33 -14.95
C LEU A 78 -28.39 -34.94 -14.27
N ALA A 79 -29.24 -34.06 -14.80
CA ALA A 79 -29.56 -32.75 -14.25
C ALA A 79 -30.29 -32.87 -12.89
N ASP A 80 -31.29 -33.75 -12.78
CA ASP A 80 -32.01 -34.01 -11.52
C ASP A 80 -31.11 -34.64 -10.44
N TYR A 81 -30.22 -35.56 -10.84
CA TYR A 81 -29.25 -36.17 -9.92
C TYR A 81 -28.23 -35.18 -9.38
N LEU A 82 -27.78 -34.23 -10.21
CA LEU A 82 -26.83 -33.18 -9.83
C LEU A 82 -27.52 -31.96 -9.20
N GLY A 83 -28.85 -31.87 -9.23
CA GLY A 83 -29.63 -30.72 -8.79
C GLY A 83 -29.37 -29.46 -9.61
N ILE A 84 -29.12 -29.62 -10.91
CA ILE A 84 -28.77 -28.55 -11.86
C ILE A 84 -29.90 -28.40 -12.89
N ASP A 85 -30.18 -27.18 -13.36
CA ASP A 85 -31.14 -26.97 -14.46
C ASP A 85 -30.69 -27.74 -15.72
N GLU A 86 -31.60 -28.54 -16.30
CA GLU A 86 -31.32 -29.37 -17.47
C GLU A 86 -30.82 -28.56 -18.68
N GLU A 87 -31.30 -27.31 -18.83
CA GLU A 87 -30.88 -26.38 -19.88
C GLU A 87 -29.40 -25.96 -19.80
N LYS A 88 -28.74 -26.15 -18.64
CA LYS A 88 -27.34 -25.80 -18.42
C LYS A 88 -26.38 -26.95 -18.72
N LEU A 89 -26.89 -28.16 -18.92
CA LEU A 89 -26.10 -29.34 -19.27
C LEU A 89 -26.20 -29.60 -20.77
N VAL A 90 -25.05 -29.59 -21.45
CA VAL A 90 -24.97 -29.85 -22.90
C VAL A 90 -24.01 -31.01 -23.11
N GLN A 91 -24.37 -31.97 -23.97
CA GLN A 91 -23.49 -33.06 -24.34
C GLN A 91 -22.74 -32.71 -25.64
N ASP A 92 -21.41 -32.91 -25.70
CA ASP A 92 -20.65 -32.76 -26.94
C ASP A 92 -20.80 -33.95 -27.88
N ASP A 93 -20.30 -33.80 -29.11
CA ASP A 93 -20.31 -34.84 -30.16
C ASP A 93 -19.53 -36.11 -29.77
N ASP A 94 -18.68 -36.02 -28.73
CA ASP A 94 -17.87 -37.13 -28.19
C ASP A 94 -18.53 -37.79 -26.95
N GLY A 95 -19.73 -37.33 -26.55
CA GLY A 95 -20.52 -37.89 -25.45
C GLY A 95 -20.19 -37.37 -24.05
N ASN A 96 -19.32 -36.35 -23.91
CA ASN A 96 -18.98 -35.75 -22.62
C ASN A 96 -20.00 -34.67 -22.22
N TRP A 97 -20.23 -34.55 -20.91
CA TRP A 97 -21.11 -33.54 -20.34
C TRP A 97 -20.37 -32.21 -20.11
N LEU A 98 -20.90 -31.13 -20.67
CA LEU A 98 -20.48 -29.75 -20.50
C LEU A 98 -21.53 -28.99 -19.70
N TYR A 99 -21.06 -28.05 -18.89
CA TYR A 99 -21.90 -27.15 -18.12
C TYR A 99 -21.75 -25.74 -18.68
N ASN A 100 -22.86 -25.11 -19.06
CA ASN A 100 -22.90 -23.71 -19.49
C ASN A 100 -22.70 -22.79 -18.29
N SER A 101 -21.43 -22.42 -18.06
CA SER A 101 -21.05 -21.48 -17.01
C SER A 101 -21.03 -20.06 -17.56
N THR A 102 -21.59 -19.11 -16.81
CA THR A 102 -21.51 -17.69 -17.13
C THR A 102 -20.17 -17.13 -16.63
N ILE A 103 -19.25 -16.86 -17.54
CA ILE A 103 -17.94 -16.25 -17.23
C ILE A 103 -17.95 -14.84 -17.83
N ASP A 104 -17.78 -13.81 -17.01
CA ASP A 104 -17.76 -12.40 -17.42
C ASP A 104 -19.01 -11.93 -18.21
N GLY A 105 -20.17 -12.55 -17.95
CA GLY A 105 -21.44 -12.21 -18.60
C GLY A 105 -21.68 -12.89 -19.95
N GLU A 106 -20.78 -13.79 -20.39
CA GLU A 106 -20.96 -14.64 -21.55
C GLU A 106 -21.17 -16.10 -21.11
N GLU A 107 -22.19 -16.76 -21.66
CA GLU A 107 -22.41 -18.20 -21.45
C GLU A 107 -21.41 -19.00 -22.28
N LYS A 108 -20.55 -19.78 -21.62
CA LYS A 108 -19.59 -20.66 -22.28
C LYS A 108 -19.75 -22.10 -21.77
N PRO A 109 -19.80 -23.10 -22.67
CA PRO A 109 -19.80 -24.49 -22.26
C PRO A 109 -18.42 -24.87 -21.71
N VAL A 110 -18.37 -25.29 -20.44
CA VAL A 110 -17.15 -25.69 -19.73
C VAL A 110 -17.28 -27.16 -19.33
N SER A 111 -16.23 -27.96 -19.55
CA SER A 111 -16.26 -29.37 -19.13
C SER A 111 -16.33 -29.49 -17.60
N ILE A 112 -17.02 -30.53 -17.09
CA ILE A 112 -17.09 -30.81 -15.65
C ILE A 112 -15.68 -30.96 -15.03
N LYS A 113 -14.73 -31.52 -15.80
CA LYS A 113 -13.33 -31.67 -15.40
C LYS A 113 -12.62 -30.32 -15.20
N GLU A 114 -12.92 -29.34 -16.04
CA GLU A 114 -12.35 -28.00 -15.96
C GLU A 114 -12.95 -27.20 -14.80
N LEU A 115 -14.25 -27.36 -14.52
CA LEU A 115 -14.91 -26.81 -13.32
C LEU A 115 -14.33 -27.38 -12.02
N ALA A 116 -14.12 -28.69 -11.96
CA ALA A 116 -13.49 -29.33 -10.81
C ALA A 116 -12.07 -28.77 -10.59
N LYS A 117 -11.30 -28.61 -11.67
CA LYS A 117 -9.95 -28.03 -11.62
C LYS A 117 -9.96 -26.55 -11.20
N SER A 118 -10.92 -25.75 -11.68
CA SER A 118 -11.03 -24.33 -11.30
C SER A 118 -11.43 -24.18 -9.84
N PHE A 119 -12.35 -25.02 -9.34
CA PHE A 119 -12.73 -25.03 -7.93
C PHE A 119 -11.58 -25.44 -7.02
N GLN A 120 -10.81 -26.47 -7.40
CA GLN A 120 -9.59 -26.88 -6.68
C GLN A 120 -8.54 -25.76 -6.66
N LEU A 121 -8.32 -25.10 -7.80
CA LEU A 121 -7.40 -23.97 -7.89
C LEU A 121 -7.87 -22.80 -7.03
N GLN A 122 -9.15 -22.47 -7.06
CA GLN A 122 -9.75 -21.41 -6.25
C GLN A 122 -9.62 -21.71 -4.75
N GLY A 123 -9.93 -22.95 -4.33
CA GLY A 123 -9.74 -23.38 -2.94
C GLY A 123 -8.28 -23.30 -2.51
N HIS A 124 -7.34 -23.74 -3.34
CA HIS A 124 -5.92 -23.66 -3.06
C HIS A 124 -5.39 -22.22 -3.02
N VAL A 125 -5.82 -21.35 -3.94
CA VAL A 125 -5.46 -19.91 -3.95
C VAL A 125 -6.06 -19.20 -2.74
N ASN A 126 -7.31 -19.48 -2.39
CA ASN A 126 -7.96 -18.93 -1.21
C ASN A 126 -7.24 -19.37 0.08
N ASN A 127 -6.93 -20.66 0.21
CA ASN A 127 -6.20 -21.19 1.36
C ASN A 127 -4.78 -20.58 1.45
N LYS A 128 -4.08 -20.42 0.32
CA LYS A 128 -2.78 -19.73 0.29
C LYS A 128 -2.88 -18.26 0.64
N SER A 129 -3.94 -17.58 0.19
CA SER A 129 -4.18 -16.18 0.53
C SER A 129 -4.45 -16.02 2.02
N ILE A 130 -5.27 -16.91 2.60
CA ILE A 130 -5.54 -16.93 4.04
C ILE A 130 -4.24 -17.22 4.80
N ALA A 131 -3.46 -18.22 4.39
CA ALA A 131 -2.19 -18.54 5.02
C ALA A 131 -1.20 -17.36 4.97
N LEU A 132 -1.09 -16.68 3.83
CA LEU A 132 -0.22 -15.52 3.67
C LEU A 132 -0.67 -14.33 4.53
N GLU A 133 -1.97 -14.07 4.64
CA GLU A 133 -2.48 -12.99 5.50
C GLU A 133 -2.30 -13.32 6.99
N THR A 134 -2.50 -14.59 7.37
CA THR A 134 -2.20 -15.06 8.73
C THR A 134 -0.71 -14.89 9.05
N GLU A 135 0.19 -15.33 8.16
CA GLU A 135 1.64 -15.18 8.32
C GLU A 135 2.05 -13.70 8.42
N ARG A 136 1.48 -12.83 7.57
CA ARG A 136 1.71 -11.38 7.64
C ARG A 136 1.27 -10.78 8.97
N LYS A 137 0.11 -11.19 9.46
CA LYS A 137 -0.42 -10.72 10.74
C LYS A 137 0.45 -11.19 11.89
N GLU A 138 0.82 -12.47 11.92
CA GLU A 138 1.72 -13.04 12.92
C GLU A 138 3.09 -12.34 12.91
N PHE A 139 3.66 -12.11 11.73
CA PHE A 139 4.92 -11.37 11.58
C PHE A 139 4.81 -9.92 12.07
N GLN A 140 3.70 -9.23 11.78
CA GLN A 140 3.46 -7.86 12.28
C GLN A 140 3.30 -7.84 13.80
N GLU A 141 2.57 -8.78 14.38
CA GLU A 141 2.41 -8.91 15.83
C GLU A 141 3.75 -9.22 16.51
N GLN A 142 4.55 -10.13 15.96
CA GLN A 142 5.90 -10.42 16.47
C GLN A 142 6.80 -9.19 16.41
N ARG A 143 6.79 -8.44 15.29
CA ARG A 143 7.56 -7.19 15.19
C ARG A 143 7.11 -6.14 16.21
N ALA A 144 5.81 -6.02 16.46
CA ALA A 144 5.27 -5.10 17.45
C ALA A 144 5.71 -5.49 18.87
N LYS A 145 5.62 -6.79 19.22
CA LYS A 145 6.08 -7.33 20.50
C LYS A 145 7.57 -7.08 20.71
N VAL A 146 8.42 -7.38 19.71
CA VAL A 146 9.86 -7.16 19.79
C VAL A 146 10.18 -5.66 19.99
N ALA A 147 9.47 -4.77 19.29
CA ALA A 147 9.66 -3.32 19.47
C ALA A 147 9.23 -2.84 20.87
N GLU A 148 8.16 -3.42 21.43
CA GLU A 148 7.69 -3.13 22.79
C GLU A 148 8.68 -3.65 23.84
N GLU A 149 9.13 -4.89 23.72
CA GLU A 149 10.15 -5.49 24.60
C GLU A 149 11.46 -4.69 24.57
N LEU A 150 11.93 -4.25 23.40
CA LEU A 150 13.10 -3.37 23.27
C LEU A 150 12.91 -2.06 24.03
N LYS A 151 11.74 -1.44 23.90
CA LYS A 151 11.43 -0.20 24.60
C LYS A 151 11.38 -0.38 26.12
N GLU A 152 10.79 -1.48 26.59
CA GLU A 152 10.74 -1.82 28.01
C GLU A 152 12.14 -2.10 28.56
N ARG A 153 12.98 -2.86 27.86
CA ARG A 153 14.37 -3.12 28.26
C ARG A 153 15.18 -1.82 28.38
N VAL A 154 15.11 -0.93 27.40
CA VAL A 154 15.82 0.37 27.45
C VAL A 154 15.32 1.22 28.63
N SER A 155 14.01 1.25 28.88
CA SER A 155 13.43 1.96 30.02
C SER A 155 13.84 1.33 31.37
N GLY A 156 13.94 0.01 31.42
CA GLY A 156 14.39 -0.75 32.60
C GLY A 156 15.84 -0.46 32.94
N ILE A 157 16.73 -0.42 31.94
CA ILE A 157 18.15 -0.07 32.14
C ILE A 157 18.29 1.35 32.71
N ASP A 158 17.53 2.33 32.20
CA ASP A 158 17.57 3.71 32.71
C ASP A 158 17.02 3.81 34.15
N ALA A 159 15.95 3.08 34.46
CA ALA A 159 15.39 3.03 35.82
C ALA A 159 16.36 2.36 36.80
N MET A 160 16.97 1.25 36.42
CA MET A 160 17.95 0.51 37.22
C MET A 160 19.20 1.37 37.45
N SER A 161 19.72 2.02 36.40
CA SER A 161 20.88 2.92 36.54
C SER A 161 20.60 4.06 37.54
N LYS A 162 19.40 4.65 37.52
CA LYS A 162 19.01 5.70 38.46
C LYS A 162 18.83 5.17 39.88
N PHE A 163 18.27 3.98 40.03
CA PHE A 163 18.10 3.34 41.33
C PHE A 163 19.45 3.09 42.00
N ILE A 164 20.39 2.47 41.28
CA ILE A 164 21.75 2.20 41.81
C ILE A 164 22.49 3.52 42.08
N GLU A 165 22.33 4.55 41.24
CA GLU A 165 22.92 5.87 41.49
C GLU A 165 22.39 6.49 42.80
N GLN A 166 21.09 6.38 43.05
CA GLN A 166 20.47 6.85 44.28
C GLN A 166 20.91 6.04 45.51
N GLU A 167 21.05 4.72 45.38
CA GLU A 167 21.52 3.83 46.43
C GLU A 167 22.95 4.19 46.86
N ILE A 168 23.87 4.35 45.90
CA ILE A 168 25.24 4.82 46.19
C ILE A 168 25.20 6.19 46.86
N VAL A 169 24.42 7.14 46.35
CA VAL A 169 24.35 8.46 46.98
C VAL A 169 23.88 8.32 48.43
N SER A 170 22.86 7.51 48.69
CA SER A 170 22.31 7.26 50.03
C SER A 170 23.33 6.62 50.99
N ASP A 171 24.03 5.56 50.56
CA ASP A 171 25.02 4.85 51.37
C ASP A 171 26.13 5.78 51.88
N TYR A 172 26.59 6.68 51.01
CA TYR A 172 27.71 7.56 51.28
C TYR A 172 27.31 8.96 51.79
N GLN A 173 26.01 9.30 51.79
CA GLN A 173 25.51 10.58 52.30
C GLN A 173 25.61 10.69 53.82
N SER A 174 25.55 9.56 54.53
CA SER A 174 25.61 9.49 55.98
C SER A 174 27.03 9.61 56.56
N ILE A 175 28.05 9.55 55.71
CA ILE A 175 29.45 9.55 56.11
C ILE A 175 29.98 10.98 56.20
N ASP A 176 30.47 11.36 57.38
CA ASP A 176 31.17 12.63 57.60
C ASP A 176 32.63 12.51 57.13
N TRP A 177 32.85 12.80 55.86
CA TRP A 177 34.15 12.65 55.18
C TRP A 177 35.26 13.54 55.75
N ASP A 178 34.94 14.66 56.39
CA ASP A 178 35.94 15.58 56.94
C ASP A 178 36.38 15.15 58.33
N ARG A 179 35.46 14.57 59.12
CA ARG A 179 35.79 13.92 60.38
C ARG A 179 36.56 12.62 60.15
N LEU A 180 36.09 11.76 59.23
CA LEU A 180 36.74 10.48 58.93
C LEU A 180 38.18 10.66 58.45
N ARG A 181 38.46 11.74 57.70
CA ARG A 181 39.83 12.06 57.25
C ARG A 181 40.78 12.42 58.39
N GLN A 182 40.26 12.98 59.49
CA GLN A 182 41.05 13.39 60.64
C GLN A 182 41.24 12.24 61.64
N GLU A 183 40.19 11.42 61.84
CA GLU A 183 40.20 10.31 62.80
C GLU A 183 40.86 9.04 62.22
N SER A 184 40.58 8.70 60.96
CA SER A 184 41.05 7.47 60.29
C SER A 184 41.43 7.72 58.80
N PRO A 185 42.63 8.26 58.51
CA PRO A 185 43.05 8.55 57.13
C PRO A 185 43.06 7.34 56.19
N SER A 186 43.35 6.15 56.70
CA SER A 186 43.36 4.89 55.94
C SER A 186 41.96 4.43 55.53
N GLU A 187 40.99 4.50 56.45
CA GLU A 187 39.59 4.14 56.17
C GLU A 187 38.96 5.14 55.20
N TRP A 188 39.26 6.43 55.35
CA TRP A 188 38.84 7.45 54.40
C TRP A 188 39.31 7.15 52.97
N ALA A 189 40.58 6.73 52.82
CA ALA A 189 41.13 6.42 51.51
C ALA A 189 40.45 5.17 50.89
N ALA A 190 40.21 4.13 51.70
CA ALA A 190 39.52 2.92 51.27
C ALA A 190 38.08 3.19 50.82
N LEU A 191 37.27 3.90 51.64
CA LEU A 191 35.89 4.22 51.30
C LEU A 191 35.79 5.14 50.08
N ARG A 192 36.71 6.10 49.93
CA ARG A 192 36.73 6.98 48.77
C ARG A 192 37.08 6.23 47.48
N GLN A 193 37.98 5.25 47.57
CA GLN A 193 38.31 4.39 46.45
C GLN A 193 37.12 3.51 46.08
N GLU A 194 36.46 2.88 47.05
CA GLU A 194 35.25 2.08 46.82
C GLU A 194 34.13 2.90 46.18
N TYR A 195 33.85 4.11 46.69
CA TYR A 195 32.89 5.03 46.08
C TYR A 195 33.25 5.35 44.63
N SER A 196 34.52 5.67 44.36
CA SER A 196 35.00 5.96 43.01
C SER A 196 34.84 4.75 42.07
N GLU A 197 35.15 3.54 42.55
CA GLU A 197 35.02 2.31 41.76
C GLU A 197 33.55 2.01 41.43
N ARG A 198 32.65 2.12 42.42
CA ARG A 198 31.21 1.93 42.21
C ARG A 198 30.63 3.01 41.29
N ALA A 199 31.00 4.28 41.47
CA ALA A 199 30.57 5.38 40.60
C ALA A 199 31.05 5.19 39.15
N GLN A 200 32.30 4.74 38.95
CA GLN A 200 32.81 4.41 37.61
C GLN A 200 32.06 3.23 36.97
N LYS A 201 31.68 2.20 37.74
CA LYS A 201 30.86 1.09 37.24
C LYS A 201 29.50 1.58 36.74
N ILE A 202 28.79 2.41 37.52
CA ILE A 202 27.51 3.01 37.07
C ILE A 202 27.71 3.84 35.81
N GLN A 203 28.74 4.68 35.78
CA GLN A 203 28.99 5.53 34.62
C GLN A 203 29.23 4.70 33.35
N LYS A 204 29.91 3.54 33.46
CA LYS A 204 30.05 2.59 32.34
C LYS A 204 28.72 1.98 31.93
N VAL A 205 27.90 1.51 32.86
CA VAL A 205 26.57 0.95 32.55
C VAL A 205 25.67 1.98 31.88
N LYS A 206 25.67 3.22 32.36
CA LYS A 206 24.93 4.33 31.77
C LYS A 206 25.40 4.64 30.35
N ALA A 207 26.72 4.69 30.13
CA ALA A 207 27.28 4.91 28.80
C ALA A 207 26.90 3.79 27.81
N LEU A 208 26.89 2.53 28.26
CA LEU A 208 26.42 1.40 27.44
C LEU A 208 24.93 1.50 27.13
N GLY A 209 24.10 1.86 28.12
CA GLY A 209 22.66 2.07 27.93
C GLY A 209 22.35 3.22 26.97
N ASP A 210 23.07 4.33 27.07
CA ASP A 210 22.94 5.47 26.16
C ASP A 210 23.37 5.12 24.73
N GLN A 211 24.45 4.35 24.58
CA GLN A 211 24.91 3.85 23.28
C GLN A 211 23.86 2.94 22.63
N GLU A 212 23.28 2.01 23.38
CA GLU A 212 22.25 1.09 22.86
C GLU A 212 20.97 1.84 22.48
N LYS A 213 20.54 2.79 23.32
CA LYS A 213 19.41 3.67 23.02
C LYS A 213 19.64 4.46 21.74
N GLN A 214 20.85 4.97 21.53
CA GLN A 214 21.19 5.68 20.30
C GLN A 214 21.15 4.75 19.08
N ARG A 215 21.72 3.54 19.19
CA ARG A 215 21.69 2.51 18.14
C ARG A 215 20.25 2.18 17.72
N ILE A 216 19.39 1.88 18.69
CA ILE A 216 17.96 1.59 18.45
C ILE A 216 17.26 2.79 17.80
N SER A 217 17.56 4.02 18.23
CA SER A 217 16.97 5.22 17.62
C SER A 217 17.41 5.41 16.16
N GLU A 218 18.67 5.14 15.86
CA GLU A 218 19.21 5.22 14.50
C GLU A 218 18.60 4.13 13.60
N GLU A 219 18.48 2.90 14.10
CA GLU A 219 17.84 1.80 13.39
C GLU A 219 16.35 2.10 13.12
N PHE A 220 15.63 2.64 14.09
CA PHE A 220 14.24 3.05 13.91
C PHE A 220 14.09 4.12 12.82
N LYS A 221 14.96 5.14 12.82
CA LYS A 221 14.98 6.17 11.77
C LYS A 221 15.32 5.61 10.40
N ALA A 222 16.28 4.69 10.32
CA ALA A 222 16.67 4.03 9.09
C ALA A 222 15.51 3.18 8.53
N ASN A 223 14.87 2.37 9.37
CA ASN A 223 13.70 1.56 9.01
C ASN A 223 12.53 2.44 8.56
N GLN A 224 12.28 3.56 9.23
CA GLN A 224 11.24 4.51 8.82
C GLN A 224 11.55 5.13 7.45
N ALA A 225 12.80 5.54 7.21
CA ALA A 225 13.22 6.10 5.92
C ALA A 225 13.12 5.06 4.79
N GLN A 226 13.51 3.82 5.03
CA GLN A 226 13.37 2.73 4.07
C GLN A 226 11.90 2.42 3.75
N SER A 227 11.05 2.34 4.78
CA SER A 227 9.60 2.15 4.60
C SER A 227 8.97 3.29 3.81
N MET A 228 9.35 4.53 4.12
CA MET A 228 8.90 5.70 3.36
C MET A 228 9.34 5.61 1.89
N ASN A 229 10.61 5.30 1.62
CA ASN A 229 11.11 5.16 0.25
C ASN A 229 10.42 4.03 -0.52
N ALA A 230 10.17 2.88 0.14
CA ALA A 230 9.42 1.78 -0.46
C ALA A 230 7.97 2.19 -0.78
N HIS A 231 7.34 2.96 0.11
CA HIS A 231 6.01 3.51 -0.13
C HIS A 231 6.01 4.47 -1.32
N LEU A 232 6.97 5.39 -1.41
CA LEU A 232 7.12 6.31 -2.54
C LEU A 232 7.34 5.59 -3.86
N ALA A 233 8.16 4.53 -3.87
CA ALA A 233 8.38 3.71 -5.06
C ALA A 233 7.08 3.01 -5.50
N ALA A 234 6.34 2.39 -4.57
CA ALA A 234 5.06 1.75 -4.87
C ALA A 234 4.01 2.75 -5.36
N GLU A 235 3.98 3.95 -4.80
CA GLU A 235 3.09 5.03 -5.24
C GLU A 235 3.46 5.53 -6.64
N SER A 236 4.75 5.64 -6.96
CA SER A 236 5.21 6.00 -8.31
C SER A 236 4.82 4.94 -9.35
N GLU A 237 4.88 3.66 -8.99
CA GLU A 237 4.48 2.57 -9.88
C GLU A 237 2.96 2.62 -10.15
N LYS A 238 2.13 2.81 -9.12
CA LYS A 238 0.68 3.00 -9.28
C LYS A 238 0.36 4.23 -10.12
N MET A 239 1.15 5.29 -9.99
CA MET A 239 1.00 6.50 -10.79
C MET A 239 1.21 6.21 -12.28
N ILE A 240 2.24 5.44 -12.62
CA ILE A 240 2.54 5.00 -13.99
C ILE A 240 1.46 4.05 -14.51
N MET A 241 0.97 3.11 -13.69
CA MET A 241 -0.14 2.22 -14.07
C MET A 241 -1.42 3.00 -14.37
N ALA A 242 -1.74 4.03 -13.58
CA ALA A 242 -2.91 4.88 -13.79
C ALA A 242 -2.77 5.80 -15.02
N ASN A 243 -1.54 6.24 -15.33
CA ASN A 243 -1.25 7.04 -16.52
C ASN A 243 0.01 6.52 -17.25
N PRO A 244 -0.14 5.60 -18.21
CA PRO A 244 0.97 5.01 -18.94
C PRO A 244 1.82 6.01 -19.74
N THR A 245 1.33 7.23 -19.99
CA THR A 245 2.11 8.29 -20.65
C THR A 245 3.24 8.83 -19.79
N TRP A 246 3.19 8.59 -18.47
CA TRP A 246 4.20 9.00 -17.51
C TRP A 246 5.36 8.01 -17.33
N VAL A 247 5.40 6.95 -18.15
CA VAL A 247 6.60 6.11 -18.29
C VAL A 247 7.79 6.93 -18.82
N ASP A 248 7.52 7.92 -19.68
CA ASP A 248 8.54 8.86 -20.15
C ASP A 248 8.76 9.96 -19.11
N GLU A 249 9.95 9.95 -18.49
CA GLU A 249 10.37 10.93 -17.49
C GLU A 249 10.22 12.38 -17.99
N GLY A 250 10.43 12.64 -19.29
CA GLY A 250 10.28 13.98 -19.86
C GLY A 250 8.82 14.46 -19.87
N VAL A 251 7.88 13.53 -20.10
CA VAL A 251 6.44 13.81 -20.05
C VAL A 251 5.99 13.96 -18.61
N LEU A 252 6.45 13.10 -17.70
CA LEU A 252 6.15 13.16 -16.28
C LEU A 252 6.58 14.50 -15.68
N VAL A 253 7.83 14.92 -15.86
CA VAL A 253 8.36 16.18 -15.32
C VAL A 253 7.57 17.37 -15.84
N LYS A 254 7.24 17.38 -17.13
CA LYS A 254 6.45 18.45 -17.74
C LYS A 254 5.04 18.51 -17.17
N ASP A 255 4.35 17.38 -17.11
CA ASP A 255 2.97 17.32 -16.60
C ASP A 255 2.94 17.68 -15.10
N MET A 256 3.88 17.16 -14.30
CA MET A 256 4.01 17.53 -12.88
C MET A 256 4.28 19.03 -12.71
N GLY A 257 5.06 19.65 -13.58
CA GLY A 257 5.27 21.11 -13.60
C GLY A 257 3.95 21.87 -13.83
N VAL A 258 3.19 21.47 -14.85
CA VAL A 258 1.87 22.07 -15.16
C VAL A 258 0.90 21.92 -13.99
N LEU A 259 0.87 20.74 -13.35
CA LEU A 259 -0.01 20.50 -12.20
C LEU A 259 0.40 21.34 -10.98
N LYS A 260 1.70 21.46 -10.70
CA LYS A 260 2.21 22.34 -9.62
C LYS A 260 1.81 23.79 -9.85
N ASP A 261 2.02 24.31 -11.07
CA ASP A 261 1.64 25.67 -11.44
C ASP A 261 0.12 25.89 -11.33
N PHE A 262 -0.68 24.90 -11.73
CA PHE A 262 -2.14 24.95 -11.59
C PHE A 262 -2.58 25.05 -10.13
N VAL A 263 -2.08 24.17 -9.25
CA VAL A 263 -2.51 24.18 -7.84
C VAL A 263 -2.04 25.45 -7.13
N LYS A 264 -0.84 25.95 -7.46
CA LYS A 264 -0.33 27.23 -6.98
C LYS A 264 -1.21 28.40 -7.42
N ALA A 265 -1.59 28.47 -8.71
CA ALA A 265 -2.37 29.57 -9.25
C ALA A 265 -3.84 29.56 -8.79
N GLU A 266 -4.46 28.39 -8.70
CA GLU A 266 -5.91 28.27 -8.50
C GLU A 266 -6.30 27.98 -7.03
N TYR A 267 -5.38 27.43 -6.22
CA TYR A 267 -5.64 27.07 -4.82
C TYR A 267 -4.62 27.66 -3.83
N GLY A 268 -3.56 28.33 -4.30
CA GLY A 268 -2.60 29.03 -3.43
C GLY A 268 -1.61 28.12 -2.71
N PHE A 269 -1.42 26.88 -3.18
CA PHE A 269 -0.44 25.97 -2.59
C PHE A 269 0.98 26.49 -2.77
N THR A 270 1.81 26.24 -1.77
CA THR A 270 3.24 26.58 -1.82
C THR A 270 4.07 25.45 -2.41
N ASP A 271 5.30 25.76 -2.80
CA ASP A 271 6.21 24.75 -3.33
C ASP A 271 6.56 23.69 -2.26
N GLU A 272 6.47 24.01 -0.97
CA GLU A 272 6.62 23.05 0.13
C GLU A 272 5.44 22.09 0.24
N ASP A 273 4.21 22.59 0.10
CA ASP A 273 3.00 21.75 0.13
C ASP A 273 3.02 20.73 -1.00
N THR A 274 3.47 21.13 -2.19
CA THR A 274 3.54 20.22 -3.35
C THR A 274 4.62 19.14 -3.23
N LYS A 275 5.63 19.32 -2.36
CA LYS A 275 6.66 18.29 -2.09
C LYS A 275 6.14 17.17 -1.18
N LEU A 276 5.15 17.48 -0.35
CA LEU A 276 4.51 16.52 0.55
C LEU A 276 3.47 15.66 -0.17
N VAL A 277 3.03 16.07 -1.36
CA VAL A 277 2.05 15.30 -2.16
C VAL A 277 2.79 14.21 -2.93
N THR A 278 2.77 13.00 -2.37
CA THR A 278 3.39 11.81 -2.96
C THR A 278 2.38 10.72 -3.34
N ASP A 279 1.16 10.82 -2.84
CA ASP A 279 0.07 9.88 -3.13
C ASP A 279 -0.41 10.03 -4.59
N HIS A 280 -0.38 8.94 -5.36
CA HIS A 280 -0.82 8.92 -6.75
C HIS A 280 -2.28 9.39 -6.92
N ARG A 281 -3.14 9.16 -5.91
CA ARG A 281 -4.56 9.54 -5.92
C ARG A 281 -4.74 11.05 -5.88
N LEU A 282 -3.94 11.73 -5.07
CA LEU A 282 -3.98 13.19 -4.98
C LEU A 282 -3.50 13.81 -6.29
N ILE A 283 -2.45 13.25 -6.88
CA ILE A 283 -1.94 13.68 -8.19
C ILE A 283 -3.00 13.47 -9.28
N GLY A 284 -3.69 12.33 -9.28
CA GLY A 284 -4.81 12.06 -10.19
C GLY A 284 -5.96 13.05 -10.02
N LEU A 285 -6.36 13.35 -8.78
CA LEU A 285 -7.41 14.33 -8.47
C LEU A 285 -7.03 15.74 -8.94
N ILE A 286 -5.78 16.14 -8.75
CA ILE A 286 -5.26 17.42 -9.26
C ILE A 286 -5.32 17.44 -10.80
N GLN A 287 -4.94 16.34 -11.45
CA GLN A 287 -5.00 16.22 -12.90
C GLN A 287 -6.43 16.33 -13.43
N ASP A 288 -7.40 15.70 -12.78
CA ASP A 288 -8.81 15.77 -13.14
C ASP A 288 -9.38 17.16 -12.91
N ALA A 289 -9.04 17.80 -11.79
CA ALA A 289 -9.42 19.19 -11.53
C ALA A 289 -8.85 20.15 -12.58
N HIS A 290 -7.58 19.94 -12.99
CA HIS A 290 -6.94 20.72 -14.04
C HIS A 290 -7.65 20.53 -15.39
N LYS A 291 -7.88 19.28 -15.81
CA LYS A 291 -8.61 18.96 -17.05
C LYS A 291 -10.02 19.53 -17.05
N PHE A 292 -10.73 19.44 -15.92
CA PHE A 292 -12.07 19.99 -15.78
C PHE A 292 -12.08 21.51 -15.95
N ARG A 293 -11.20 22.25 -15.26
CA ARG A 293 -11.13 23.72 -15.40
C ARG A 293 -10.67 24.16 -16.79
N ALA A 294 -9.75 23.43 -17.42
CA ALA A 294 -9.36 23.70 -18.80
C ALA A 294 -10.55 23.49 -19.75
N GLY A 295 -11.35 22.44 -19.52
CA GLY A 295 -12.57 22.13 -20.27
C GLY A 295 -13.66 23.19 -20.11
N THR A 296 -13.91 23.69 -18.90
CA THR A 296 -14.90 24.75 -18.66
C THR A 296 -14.51 26.05 -19.34
N LYS A 297 -13.24 26.50 -19.21
CA LYS A 297 -12.72 27.68 -19.91
C LYS A 297 -12.85 27.53 -21.44
N ALA A 298 -12.56 26.34 -21.98
CA ALA A 298 -12.73 26.06 -23.41
C ALA A 298 -14.20 26.05 -23.86
N ALA A 299 -15.11 25.56 -23.02
CA ALA A 299 -16.55 25.54 -23.30
C ALA A 299 -17.18 26.94 -23.28
N GLU A 300 -16.75 27.81 -22.36
CA GLU A 300 -17.16 29.21 -22.31
C GLU A 300 -16.80 29.96 -23.61
N GLY A 301 -15.60 29.72 -24.15
CA GLY A 301 -15.17 30.31 -25.42
C GLY A 301 -15.97 29.83 -26.65
N LYS A 302 -16.51 28.61 -26.62
CA LYS A 302 -17.30 28.03 -27.73
C LYS A 302 -18.79 28.40 -27.69
N LYS A 303 -19.29 28.96 -26.59
CA LYS A 303 -20.72 29.28 -26.42
C LYS A 303 -21.20 30.47 -27.26
N ASN A 304 -20.28 31.21 -27.90
CA ASN A 304 -20.56 32.41 -28.67
C ASN A 304 -20.45 32.22 -30.20
N VAL A 305 -20.87 31.06 -30.72
CA VAL A 305 -21.08 30.92 -32.17
C VAL A 305 -22.40 31.63 -32.50
N VAL A 306 -22.30 32.81 -33.11
CA VAL A 306 -23.46 33.55 -33.63
C VAL A 306 -24.11 32.71 -34.72
N VAL A 307 -25.16 31.96 -34.36
CA VAL A 307 -25.93 31.14 -35.30
C VAL A 307 -26.60 32.09 -36.32
N PRO A 308 -26.48 31.85 -37.64
CA PRO A 308 -27.14 32.68 -38.65
C PRO A 308 -28.65 32.75 -38.38
N LYS A 309 -29.21 33.95 -38.28
CA LYS A 309 -30.66 34.14 -38.08
C LYS A 309 -31.41 33.60 -39.30
N PHE A 310 -31.97 32.40 -39.19
CA PHE A 310 -32.85 31.86 -40.21
C PHE A 310 -34.13 32.67 -40.32
N GLN A 311 -34.62 32.82 -41.55
CA GLN A 311 -35.87 33.51 -41.84
C GLN A 311 -37.02 32.70 -41.23
N LYS A 312 -37.74 33.27 -40.25
CA LYS A 312 -38.90 32.62 -39.63
C LYS A 312 -39.93 32.29 -40.72
N SER A 313 -40.51 31.09 -40.68
CA SER A 313 -41.44 30.54 -41.68
C SER A 313 -42.69 31.39 -41.94
N ASN A 314 -43.00 32.36 -41.08
CA ASN A 314 -44.14 33.25 -41.20
C ASN A 314 -43.80 34.69 -41.65
N ALA A 315 -42.65 34.91 -42.27
CA ALA A 315 -42.37 36.21 -42.88
C ALA A 315 -43.25 36.40 -44.12
N THR A 316 -44.23 37.31 -44.04
CA THR A 316 -45.08 37.73 -45.17
C THR A 316 -44.21 37.94 -46.40
N LYS A 317 -44.47 37.21 -47.50
CA LYS A 317 -43.72 37.31 -48.75
C LYS A 317 -43.73 38.76 -49.22
N VAL A 318 -42.65 39.49 -48.96
CA VAL A 318 -42.45 40.84 -49.49
C VAL A 318 -42.51 40.70 -51.01
N LYS A 319 -43.47 41.41 -51.64
CA LYS A 319 -43.70 41.33 -53.10
C LYS A 319 -42.36 41.52 -53.82
N ALA A 320 -42.03 40.66 -54.77
CA ALA A 320 -40.72 40.64 -55.45
C ALA A 320 -40.29 42.03 -55.98
N ASN A 321 -41.25 42.84 -56.39
CA ASN A 321 -41.03 44.23 -56.85
C ASN A 321 -40.52 45.16 -55.73
N GLN A 322 -40.96 44.99 -54.49
CA GLN A 322 -40.45 45.77 -53.35
C GLN A 322 -39.03 45.36 -52.98
N LEU A 323 -38.71 44.06 -53.06
CA LEU A 323 -37.37 43.56 -52.81
C LEU A 323 -36.38 44.02 -53.90
N ALA A 324 -36.81 44.02 -55.17
CA ALA A 324 -36.03 44.54 -56.29
C ALA A 324 -35.76 46.05 -56.15
N LYS A 325 -36.78 46.84 -55.75
CA LYS A 325 -36.61 48.28 -55.50
C LYS A 325 -35.66 48.53 -54.32
N ALA A 326 -35.81 47.79 -53.21
CA ALA A 326 -34.92 47.91 -52.06
C ALA A 326 -33.46 47.57 -52.39
N ARG A 327 -33.21 46.55 -53.22
CA ARG A 327 -31.86 46.19 -53.67
C ARG A 327 -31.25 47.26 -54.59
N LYS A 328 -32.03 47.81 -55.52
CA LYS A 328 -31.57 48.91 -56.39
C LYS A 328 -31.23 50.16 -55.59
N VAL A 329 -32.06 50.53 -54.61
CA VAL A 329 -31.78 51.68 -53.72
C VAL A 329 -30.53 51.42 -52.88
N LYS A 330 -30.33 50.19 -52.37
CA LYS A 330 -29.12 49.83 -51.60
C LYS A 330 -27.86 49.90 -52.47
N ALA A 331 -27.92 49.41 -53.71
CA ALA A 331 -26.80 49.46 -54.66
C ALA A 331 -26.43 50.91 -55.02
N LYS A 332 -27.43 51.77 -55.30
CA LYS A 332 -27.19 53.19 -55.56
C LYS A 332 -26.61 53.93 -54.35
N ARG A 333 -27.07 53.63 -53.12
CA ARG A 333 -26.45 54.17 -51.89
C ARG A 333 -25.00 53.73 -51.70
N ALA A 334 -24.70 52.48 -52.04
CA ALA A 334 -23.34 51.97 -51.98
C ALA A 334 -22.46 52.64 -53.05
N ALA A 335 -22.97 52.85 -54.26
CA ALA A 335 -22.29 53.61 -55.31
C ALA A 335 -21.99 55.04 -54.85
N VAL A 336 -22.98 55.79 -54.35
CA VAL A 336 -22.78 57.15 -53.80
C VAL A 336 -21.71 57.18 -52.70
N LYS A 337 -21.68 56.17 -51.81
CA LYS A 337 -20.64 56.07 -50.77
C LYS A 337 -19.26 55.75 -51.32
N ALA A 338 -19.16 55.02 -52.43
CA ALA A 338 -17.90 54.59 -53.01
C ALA A 338 -17.30 55.63 -53.96
N THR A 339 -18.12 56.26 -54.80
CA THR A 339 -17.67 57.17 -55.86
C THR A 339 -17.92 58.64 -55.55
N GLY A 340 -18.93 58.98 -54.73
CA GLY A 340 -19.25 60.36 -54.34
C GLY A 340 -19.63 61.30 -55.50
N SER A 341 -19.83 60.77 -56.71
CA SER A 341 -20.08 61.57 -57.91
C SER A 341 -21.43 62.28 -57.85
N THR A 342 -21.48 63.54 -58.33
CA THR A 342 -22.72 64.33 -58.40
C THR A 342 -23.81 63.65 -59.22
N GLN A 343 -23.41 62.84 -60.21
CA GLN A 343 -24.32 62.06 -61.07
C GLN A 343 -24.96 60.88 -60.33
N ASP A 344 -24.23 60.22 -59.42
CA ASP A 344 -24.75 59.12 -58.60
C ASP A 344 -25.70 59.63 -57.51
N VAL A 345 -25.42 60.82 -56.97
CA VAL A 345 -26.31 61.52 -56.03
C VAL A 345 -27.61 61.92 -56.73
N ALA A 346 -27.54 62.44 -57.96
CA ALA A 346 -28.73 62.77 -58.76
C ALA A 346 -29.59 61.52 -59.06
N ASN A 347 -28.96 60.41 -59.45
CA ASN A 347 -29.64 59.14 -59.71
C ASN A 347 -30.32 58.52 -58.48
N LEU A 348 -29.85 58.86 -57.27
CA LEU A 348 -30.46 58.47 -56.01
C LEU A 348 -31.64 59.39 -55.62
N LEU A 349 -31.56 60.68 -55.96
CA LEU A 349 -32.62 61.66 -55.71
C LEU A 349 -33.84 61.46 -56.62
N ILE A 350 -33.64 61.15 -57.90
CA ILE A 350 -34.71 60.89 -58.88
C ILE A 350 -35.57 59.67 -58.48
N ASP A 351 -35.00 58.69 -57.76
CA ASP A 351 -35.72 57.50 -57.29
C ASP A 351 -36.52 57.77 -56.00
N ARG A 352 -36.33 58.94 -55.39
CA ARG A 352 -36.95 59.37 -54.11
C ARG A 352 -38.10 60.36 -54.31
N MET A 353 -38.14 61.08 -55.43
CA MET A 353 -39.34 61.74 -55.95
C MET A 353 -40.24 60.69 -56.61
#